data_AF-A0AAU1YYE0-F1
#
_entry.id   AF-A0AAU1YYE0-F1
#
_cell.length_a   1.000
_cell.length_b   1.000
_cell.length_c   1.000
_cell.angle_alpha   90.00
_cell.angle_beta   90.00
_cell.angle_gamma   90.00
#
_symmetry.space_group_name_H-M   'P 1'
#
loop_
_entity.id
_entity.type
_entity.pdbx_description
1 polymer ?
#
loop_
_entity_poly.entity_id
_entity_poly.type
_entity_poly.pdbx_seq_one_letter_code
_entity_poly.pdbx_strand_id
1 'polypeptide(L)'
;MDVAYGQAYEPSAAGGADLLVGAAGINSAVRADRLGTGSAPRELPEVAWIGIAGFETGVYGGTWGRGRFFGMTPVEPGRTNWYAAVPGATTARDLRDAFAGWHDPIPRVLADTAPRTWTATGCATSIRRCPPSSVRADTAPSRWSATRRTP
;
A
#
# COMPACT_ATOMS: atom_id res chain seq x y z
N MET A 1 -7.92 -9.49 35.51
CA MET A 1 -7.10 -8.60 34.66
C MET A 1 -8.08 -7.76 33.88
N ASP A 2 -8.15 -6.48 34.20
CA ASP A 2 -9.10 -5.57 33.56
C ASP A 2 -8.45 -5.00 32.30
N VAL A 3 -9.17 -5.05 31.19
CA VAL A 3 -8.70 -4.58 29.89
C VAL A 3 -9.64 -3.49 29.40
N ALA A 4 -9.08 -2.31 29.16
CA ALA A 4 -9.78 -1.20 28.51
C ALA A 4 -9.21 -1.00 27.10
N TYR A 5 -10.08 -0.87 26.10
CA TYR A 5 -9.71 -0.58 24.71
C TYR A 5 -10.46 0.65 24.20
N GLY A 6 -9.93 1.27 23.13
CA GLY A 6 -10.55 2.45 22.52
C GLY A 6 -10.53 3.71 23.38
N GLN A 7 -9.73 3.73 24.46
CA GLN A 7 -9.61 4.89 25.33
C GLN A 7 -8.72 5.95 24.68
N ALA A 8 -9.07 7.23 24.90
CA ALA A 8 -8.20 8.33 24.54
C ALA A 8 -6.87 8.21 25.32
N TYR A 9 -5.76 8.53 24.65
CA TYR A 9 -4.47 8.55 25.33
C TYR A 9 -4.33 9.83 26.14
N GLU A 10 -4.31 9.67 27.46
CA GLU A 10 -3.95 10.72 28.39
C GLU A 10 -2.61 10.35 29.04
N PRO A 11 -1.55 11.18 28.93
CA PRO A 11 -0.24 10.89 29.50
C PRO A 11 -0.30 10.59 31.01
N SER A 12 -1.22 11.25 31.72
CA SER A 12 -1.47 11.06 33.15
C SER A 12 -2.26 9.79 33.48
N ALA A 13 -3.17 9.35 32.61
CA ALA A 13 -3.99 8.15 32.84
C ALA A 13 -3.22 6.84 32.67
N ALA A 14 -2.08 6.88 31.97
CA ALA A 14 -1.19 5.73 31.85
C ALA A 14 -0.58 5.29 33.19
N GLY A 15 -0.64 6.12 34.24
CA GLY A 15 -0.09 5.81 35.56
C GLY A 15 -0.87 4.77 36.36
N GLY A 16 -2.11 4.44 35.97
CA GLY A 16 -2.95 3.47 36.66
C GLY A 16 -2.97 2.05 36.05
N ALA A 17 -2.30 1.84 34.92
CA ALA A 17 -2.29 0.56 34.21
C ALA A 17 -0.91 -0.12 34.32
N ASP A 18 -0.91 -1.45 34.49
CA ASP A 18 0.34 -2.23 34.47
C ASP A 18 0.97 -2.28 33.07
N LEU A 19 0.18 -2.13 32.01
CA LEU A 19 0.61 -2.16 30.62
C LEU A 19 -0.22 -1.21 29.73
N LEU A 20 0.47 -0.44 28.88
CA LEU A 20 -0.13 0.39 27.84
C LEU A 20 0.31 -0.12 26.45
N VAL A 21 -0.66 -0.35 25.56
CA VAL A 21 -0.39 -0.71 24.15
C VAL A 21 -0.78 0.46 23.23
N GLY A 22 0.21 1.11 22.63
CA GLY A 22 -0.01 2.22 21.69
C GLY A 22 -0.41 1.75 20.29
N ALA A 23 -1.67 1.38 20.09
CA ALA A 23 -2.21 0.97 18.78
C ALA A 23 -2.95 2.09 18.02
N ALA A 24 -2.52 3.35 18.18
CA ALA A 24 -3.19 4.55 17.67
C ALA A 24 -2.81 4.97 16.23
N GLY A 25 -2.18 4.08 15.45
CA GLY A 25 -1.89 4.30 14.03
C GLY A 25 -0.77 5.32 13.72
N ILE A 26 -0.80 5.86 12.50
CA ILE A 26 0.28 6.70 11.96
C ILE A 26 0.43 8.03 12.69
N ASN A 27 -0.64 8.59 13.25
CA ASN A 27 -0.61 9.85 14.04
C ASN A 27 -0.68 9.59 15.55
N SER A 28 -0.08 8.48 16.02
CA SER A 28 -0.16 8.03 17.40
C SER A 28 0.38 9.08 18.39
N ALA A 29 -0.52 9.59 19.25
CA ALA A 29 -0.17 10.45 20.38
C ALA A 29 0.76 9.74 21.38
N VAL A 30 0.56 8.43 21.60
CA VAL A 30 1.45 7.59 22.43
C VAL A 30 2.87 7.62 21.89
N ARG A 31 3.03 7.50 20.55
CA ARG A 31 4.36 7.50 19.92
C ARG A 31 5.02 8.87 20.06
N ALA A 32 4.29 9.95 19.80
CA ALA A 32 4.81 11.31 19.92
C ALA A 32 5.25 11.65 21.35
N ASP A 33 4.47 11.24 22.34
CA ASP A 33 4.76 11.47 23.76
C ASP A 33 5.95 10.63 24.26
N ARG A 34 5.97 9.32 23.97
CA ARG A 34 7.00 8.40 24.51
C ARG A 34 8.31 8.39 23.74
N LEU A 35 8.29 8.69 22.44
CA LEU A 35 9.48 8.65 21.59
C LEU A 35 9.88 10.05 21.07
N GLY A 36 9.14 11.09 21.45
CA GLY A 36 9.37 12.47 21.04
C GLY A 36 8.95 12.77 19.59
N THR A 37 9.04 14.05 19.22
CA THR A 37 8.64 14.56 17.90
C THR A 37 9.50 14.03 16.75
N GLY A 38 10.72 13.57 17.02
CA GLY A 38 11.56 12.89 16.02
C GLY A 38 10.97 11.57 15.49
N SER A 39 9.96 11.01 16.17
CA SER A 39 9.22 9.83 15.74
C SER A 39 8.03 10.13 14.81
N ALA A 40 7.86 11.40 14.41
CA ALA A 40 6.82 11.80 13.47
C ALA A 40 7.01 11.11 12.11
N PRO A 41 5.91 10.72 11.43
CA PRO A 41 5.99 10.22 10.07
C PRO A 41 6.63 11.28 9.17
N ARG A 42 7.56 10.85 8.31
CA ARG A 42 8.13 11.72 7.30
C ARG A 42 7.32 11.64 6.03
N GLU A 43 6.89 12.78 5.52
CA GLU A 43 6.26 12.85 4.20
C GLU A 43 7.25 12.42 3.11
N LEU A 44 6.77 11.56 2.21
CA LEU A 44 7.51 11.14 1.04
C LEU A 44 6.89 11.77 -0.21
N PRO A 45 7.69 12.03 -1.25
CA PRO A 45 7.19 12.56 -2.54
C PRO A 45 6.38 11.51 -3.32
N GLU A 46 6.15 10.34 -2.73
CA GLU A 46 5.43 9.22 -3.31
C GLU A 46 3.96 9.29 -2.90
N VAL A 47 3.07 9.15 -3.87
CA VAL A 47 1.63 8.96 -3.64
C VAL A 47 1.31 7.48 -3.79
N ALA A 48 0.60 6.92 -2.81
CA ALA A 48 -0.02 5.62 -2.92
C ALA A 48 -1.39 5.77 -3.55
N TRP A 49 -1.59 5.04 -4.64
CA TRP A 49 -2.87 4.88 -5.32
C TRP A 49 -3.45 3.53 -4.95
N ILE A 50 -4.76 3.48 -4.74
CA ILE A 50 -5.50 2.24 -4.52
C ILE A 50 -6.83 2.28 -5.26
N GLY A 51 -7.26 1.13 -5.76
CA GLY A 51 -8.56 0.97 -6.40
C GLY A 51 -8.98 -0.49 -6.48
N ILE A 52 -10.18 -0.72 -7.00
CA ILE A 52 -10.74 -2.06 -7.16
C ILE A 52 -11.20 -2.24 -8.61
N ALA A 53 -10.59 -3.20 -9.30
CA ALA A 53 -11.03 -3.65 -10.60
C ALA A 53 -12.20 -4.64 -10.45
N GLY A 54 -13.20 -4.53 -11.33
CA GLY A 54 -14.39 -5.39 -11.37
C GLY A 54 -14.17 -6.74 -12.06
N PHE A 55 -12.95 -7.27 -12.03
CA PHE A 55 -12.60 -8.59 -12.56
C PHE A 55 -11.44 -9.20 -11.79
N GLU A 56 -11.23 -10.51 -11.97
CA GLU A 56 -10.06 -11.23 -11.46
C GLU A 56 -8.90 -11.15 -12.44
N THR A 57 -7.73 -10.74 -11.95
CA THR A 57 -6.52 -10.67 -12.77
C THR A 57 -5.88 -12.04 -13.00
N GLY A 58 -6.15 -13.03 -12.14
CA GLY A 58 -5.49 -14.33 -12.16
C GLY A 58 -4.00 -14.32 -11.80
N VAL A 59 -3.42 -13.12 -11.63
CA VAL A 59 -2.04 -12.85 -11.24
C VAL A 59 -2.06 -11.89 -10.05
N TYR A 60 -1.43 -12.32 -8.96
CA TYR A 60 -1.37 -11.58 -7.71
C TYR A 60 0.07 -11.44 -7.22
N GLY A 61 0.31 -10.44 -6.39
CA GLY A 61 1.64 -10.07 -5.92
C GLY A 61 2.05 -8.70 -6.41
N GLY A 62 3.34 -8.40 -6.28
CA GLY A 62 3.90 -7.08 -6.54
C GLY A 62 4.95 -7.08 -7.65
N THR A 63 4.81 -6.17 -8.61
CA THR A 63 5.81 -5.86 -9.63
C THR A 63 6.51 -4.54 -9.29
N TRP A 64 7.83 -4.54 -9.42
CA TRP A 64 8.70 -3.38 -9.19
C TRP A 64 9.49 -3.04 -10.45
N GLY A 65 9.65 -1.76 -10.75
CA GLY A 65 10.46 -1.34 -11.89
C GLY A 65 10.65 0.16 -11.93
N ARG A 66 11.85 0.62 -12.31
CA ARG A 66 12.15 2.04 -12.58
C ARG A 66 11.71 2.99 -11.43
N GLY A 67 11.87 2.56 -10.17
CA GLY A 67 11.48 3.34 -8.98
C GLY A 67 9.97 3.39 -8.70
N ARG A 68 9.20 2.47 -9.29
CA ARG A 68 7.74 2.37 -9.22
C ARG A 68 7.36 0.98 -8.76
N PHE A 69 6.16 0.88 -8.20
CA PHE A 69 5.62 -0.37 -7.69
C PHE A 69 4.14 -0.48 -8.02
N PHE A 70 3.70 -1.67 -8.40
CA PHE A 70 2.31 -2.03 -8.62
C PHE A 70 2.02 -3.38 -7.97
N GLY A 71 0.97 -3.46 -7.17
CA GLY A 71 0.54 -4.68 -6.50
C GLY A 71 -0.93 -5.00 -6.77
N MET A 72 -1.25 -6.28 -6.74
CA MET A 72 -2.61 -6.80 -6.93
C MET A 72 -2.89 -7.92 -5.93
N THR A 73 -4.07 -7.89 -5.32
CA THR A 73 -4.56 -8.93 -4.40
C THR A 73 -6.03 -9.25 -4.68
N PRO A 74 -6.47 -10.51 -4.46
CA PRO A 74 -7.89 -10.84 -4.53
C PRO A 74 -8.67 -10.12 -3.42
N VAL A 75 -9.97 -9.89 -3.64
CA VAL A 75 -10.89 -9.35 -2.62
C VAL A 75 -12.00 -10.36 -2.37
N GLU A 76 -12.94 -10.42 -3.31
CA GLU A 76 -14.07 -11.35 -3.38
C GLU A 76 -14.17 -11.84 -4.83
N PRO A 77 -14.90 -12.94 -5.11
CA PRO A 77 -14.99 -13.49 -6.45
C PRO A 77 -15.35 -12.42 -7.49
N GLY A 78 -14.57 -12.36 -8.56
CA GLY A 78 -14.74 -11.38 -9.64
C GLY A 78 -14.16 -9.99 -9.36
N ARG A 79 -13.40 -9.76 -8.27
CA ARG A 79 -12.80 -8.45 -7.98
C ARG A 79 -11.34 -8.53 -7.56
N THR A 80 -10.56 -7.55 -8.01
CA THR A 80 -9.14 -7.40 -7.67
C THR A 80 -8.87 -6.04 -7.05
N ASN A 81 -8.30 -6.04 -5.85
CA ASN A 81 -7.70 -4.85 -5.27
C ASN A 81 -6.35 -4.61 -5.96
N TRP A 82 -6.09 -3.38 -6.35
CA TRP A 82 -4.80 -2.97 -6.88
C TRP A 82 -4.30 -1.74 -6.16
N TYR A 83 -2.98 -1.63 -6.07
CA TYR A 83 -2.32 -0.51 -5.42
C TYR A 83 -1.03 -0.20 -6.12
N ALA A 84 -0.68 1.07 -6.20
CA ALA A 84 0.48 1.54 -6.92
C ALA A 84 1.17 2.66 -6.16
N ALA A 85 2.49 2.70 -6.26
CA ALA A 85 3.28 3.81 -5.75
C ALA A 85 4.21 4.29 -6.86
N VAL A 86 4.02 5.57 -7.22
CA VAL A 86 4.77 6.23 -8.30
C VAL A 86 5.13 7.63 -7.82
N PRO A 87 6.43 7.97 -7.74
CA PRO A 87 6.86 9.33 -7.41
C PRO A 87 6.29 10.34 -8.40
N GLY A 88 5.67 11.41 -7.89
CA GLY A 88 5.15 12.52 -8.71
C GLY A 88 3.89 12.23 -9.53
N ALA A 89 3.34 11.00 -9.52
CA ALA A 89 2.07 10.73 -10.18
C ALA A 89 0.92 11.21 -9.28
N THR A 90 0.40 12.39 -9.58
CA THR A 90 -0.66 13.06 -8.78
C THR A 90 -2.02 13.01 -9.43
N THR A 91 -2.08 12.58 -10.70
CA THR A 91 -3.32 12.38 -11.44
C THR A 91 -3.46 10.95 -11.95
N ALA A 92 -4.71 10.56 -12.27
CA ALA A 92 -4.98 9.26 -12.89
C ALA A 92 -4.29 9.09 -14.27
N ARG A 93 -4.06 10.20 -14.97
CA ARG A 93 -3.32 10.22 -16.23
C ARG A 93 -1.85 9.89 -15.98
N ASP A 94 -1.20 10.56 -15.03
CA ASP A 94 0.20 10.30 -14.68
C ASP A 94 0.40 8.84 -14.28
N LEU A 95 -0.55 8.27 -13.53
CA LEU A 95 -0.49 6.87 -13.12
C LEU A 95 -0.55 5.92 -14.32
N ARG A 96 -1.48 6.15 -15.25
CA ARG A 96 -1.58 5.34 -16.48
C ARG A 96 -0.32 5.44 -17.32
N ASP A 97 0.17 6.66 -17.54
CA ASP A 97 1.39 6.91 -18.31
C ASP A 97 2.61 6.23 -17.66
N ALA A 98 2.67 6.20 -16.32
CA ALA A 98 3.76 5.55 -15.58
C ALA A 98 3.80 4.02 -15.75
N PHE A 99 2.67 3.38 -16.09
CA PHE A 99 2.53 1.93 -16.22
C PHE A 99 2.20 1.45 -17.63
N ALA A 100 2.04 2.34 -18.62
CA ALA A 100 1.63 1.98 -19.99
C ALA A 100 2.51 0.90 -20.65
N GLY A 101 3.81 0.88 -20.36
CA GLY A 101 4.76 -0.11 -20.89
C GLY A 101 4.96 -1.35 -20.02
N TRP A 102 4.19 -1.54 -18.96
CA TRP A 102 4.32 -2.69 -18.07
C TRP A 102 3.53 -3.88 -18.60
N HIS A 103 3.90 -5.08 -18.14
CA HIS A 103 3.26 -6.33 -18.54
C HIS A 103 1.76 -6.38 -18.15
N ASP A 104 0.99 -7.20 -18.88
CA ASP A 104 -0.39 -7.53 -18.52
C ASP A 104 -0.45 -8.20 -17.12
N PRO A 105 -1.47 -7.91 -16.28
CA PRO A 105 -2.65 -7.09 -16.55
C PRO A 105 -2.58 -5.64 -16.07
N ILE A 106 -1.40 -5.10 -15.77
CA ILE A 106 -1.27 -3.79 -15.12
C ILE A 106 -1.89 -2.64 -15.95
N PRO A 107 -1.56 -2.47 -17.24
CA PRO A 107 -2.22 -1.44 -18.06
C PRO A 107 -3.73 -1.64 -18.16
N ARG A 108 -4.19 -2.89 -18.27
CA ARG A 108 -5.62 -3.24 -18.37
C ARG A 108 -6.39 -2.88 -17.09
N VAL A 109 -5.84 -3.22 -15.93
CA VAL A 109 -6.42 -2.87 -14.62
C VAL A 109 -6.64 -1.37 -14.50
N LEU A 110 -5.67 -0.55 -14.91
CA LEU A 110 -5.77 0.91 -14.87
C LEU A 110 -6.69 1.50 -15.96
N ALA A 111 -6.86 0.81 -17.08
CA ALA A 111 -7.82 1.21 -18.12
C ALA A 111 -9.26 0.95 -17.68
N ASP A 112 -9.52 -0.24 -17.13
CA ASP A 112 -10.86 -0.74 -16.83
C ASP A 112 -11.38 -0.31 -15.45
N THR A 113 -10.52 0.21 -14.57
CA THR A 113 -10.96 0.82 -13.31
C THR A 113 -11.25 2.30 -13.50
N ALA A 114 -12.49 2.74 -13.22
CA ALA A 114 -12.88 4.14 -13.35
C ALA A 114 -12.08 5.06 -12.41
N PRO A 115 -11.36 6.10 -12.91
CA PRO A 115 -10.52 6.99 -12.09
C PRO A 115 -11.20 7.63 -10.89
N ARG A 116 -12.51 7.87 -10.98
CA ARG A 116 -13.31 8.46 -9.90
C ARG A 116 -13.44 7.57 -8.66
N THR A 117 -13.07 6.30 -8.78
CA THR A 117 -13.07 5.31 -7.68
C THR A 117 -11.70 5.14 -7.04
N TRP A 118 -10.67 5.81 -7.58
CA TRP A 118 -9.30 5.67 -7.10
C TRP A 118 -9.09 6.56 -5.89
N THR A 119 -8.40 6.05 -4.88
CA THR A 119 -7.97 6.84 -3.73
C THR A 119 -6.47 7.09 -3.84
N ALA A 120 -6.07 8.35 -3.66
CA ALA A 120 -4.69 8.78 -3.59
C ALA A 120 -4.38 9.25 -2.17
N THR A 121 -3.29 8.77 -1.58
CA THR A 121 -2.86 9.15 -0.23
C THR A 121 -1.35 9.32 -0.19
N GLY A 122 -0.85 10.24 0.63
CA GLY A 122 0.58 10.40 0.84
C GLY A 122 1.22 9.14 1.44
N CYS A 123 2.44 8.82 1.00
CA CYS A 123 3.22 7.73 1.57
C CYS A 123 4.05 8.21 2.75
N ALA A 124 4.11 7.40 3.80
CA ALA A 124 5.08 7.55 4.89
C ALA A 124 6.16 6.46 4.89
N THR A 125 6.08 5.49 3.96
CA THR A 125 7.06 4.42 3.76
C THR A 125 7.57 4.43 2.32
N SER A 126 8.90 4.41 2.16
CA SER A 126 9.52 4.60 0.84
C SER A 126 9.62 3.31 0.04
N ILE A 127 9.21 3.37 -1.22
CA ILE A 127 9.31 2.28 -2.19
C ILE A 127 10.65 2.28 -2.96
N ARG A 128 11.70 2.91 -2.43
CA ARG A 128 12.99 3.02 -3.14
C ARG A 128 13.78 1.70 -3.23
N ARG A 129 13.41 0.66 -2.47
CA ARG A 129 14.09 -0.65 -2.51
C ARG A 129 13.11 -1.75 -2.89
N CYS A 130 13.36 -2.39 -4.04
CA CYS A 130 12.71 -3.63 -4.44
C CYS A 130 13.20 -4.78 -3.55
N PRO A 131 12.32 -5.50 -2.83
CA PRO A 131 12.70 -6.70 -2.09
C PRO A 131 13.20 -7.82 -3.01
N PRO A 132 14.13 -8.69 -2.58
CA PRO A 132 14.72 -9.74 -3.44
C PRO A 132 13.71 -10.73 -4.02
N SER A 133 12.61 -10.98 -3.32
CA SER A 133 11.53 -11.90 -3.72
C SER A 133 10.50 -11.29 -4.68
N SER A 134 10.67 -10.03 -5.08
CA SER A 134 9.67 -9.32 -5.85
C SER A 134 9.88 -9.44 -7.35
N VAL A 135 8.78 -9.40 -8.11
CA VAL A 135 8.87 -9.48 -9.58
C VAL A 135 9.36 -8.16 -10.16
N ARG A 136 10.21 -8.21 -11.19
CA ARG A 136 10.71 -7.01 -11.88
C ARG A 136 9.85 -6.71 -13.11
N ALA A 137 9.62 -5.43 -13.39
CA ALA A 137 8.86 -4.98 -14.56
C ALA A 137 9.51 -5.41 -15.89
N ASP A 138 10.84 -5.58 -15.90
CA ASP A 138 11.62 -5.95 -17.09
C ASP A 138 11.62 -7.48 -17.37
N THR A 139 10.87 -8.27 -16.59
CA THR A 139 10.84 -9.73 -16.76
C THR A 139 9.86 -10.13 -17.88
N ALA A 140 10.35 -10.87 -18.86
CA ALA A 140 9.57 -11.32 -20.02
C ALA A 140 8.29 -12.11 -19.60
N PRO A 141 7.21 -12.05 -20.40
CA PRO A 141 5.91 -12.67 -20.11
C PRO A 141 5.91 -14.19 -19.86
N SER A 142 6.98 -14.90 -20.17
CA SER A 142 7.09 -16.35 -19.97
C SER A 142 7.47 -16.79 -18.55
N ARG A 143 7.81 -15.86 -17.64
CA ARG A 143 8.25 -16.18 -16.25
C ARG A 143 7.21 -15.86 -15.17
N TRP A 144 6.00 -15.43 -15.53
CA TRP A 144 4.91 -15.20 -14.58
C TRP A 144 4.28 -16.53 -14.15
N SER A 145 5.04 -17.37 -13.45
CA SER A 145 4.47 -18.51 -12.76
C SER A 145 3.80 -18.01 -11.50
N ALA A 146 2.47 -17.84 -11.59
CA ALA A 146 1.60 -17.69 -10.43
C ALA A 146 1.93 -18.82 -9.45
N THR A 147 2.53 -18.48 -8.31
CA THR A 147 2.54 -19.41 -7.18
C THR A 147 1.09 -19.48 -6.71
N ARG A 148 0.33 -20.42 -7.30
CA ARG A 148 -0.95 -20.82 -6.74
C ARG A 148 -0.64 -21.35 -5.35
N ARG A 149 -0.88 -20.55 -4.31
CA ARG A 149 -1.14 -21.12 -3.00
C ARG A 149 -2.57 -21.66 -3.08
N THR A 150 -2.68 -22.93 -3.47
CA THR A 150 -3.85 -23.72 -3.10
C THR A 150 -3.88 -23.87 -1.57
N PRO A 151 -5.08 -24.00 -0.98
CA PRO A 151 -5.31 -23.91 0.46
C PRO A 151 -4.54 -24.96 1.28
#